data_AF-A0A8T4WEP3-F1
#
_entry.id   AF-A0A8T4WEP3-F1
#
_cell.length_a   1.000
_cell.length_b   1.000
_cell.length_c   1.000
_cell.angle_alpha   90.00
_cell.angle_beta   90.00
_cell.angle_gamma   90.00
#
_symmetry.space_group_name_H-M   'P 1'
#
loop_
_entity.id
_entity.type
_entity.pdbx_description
1 polymer ?
#
loop_
_entity_poly.entity_id
_entity_poly.type
_entity_poly.pdbx_seq_one_letter_code
_entity_poly.pdbx_strand_id
1 'polypeptide(L)'
;MELKLSNLQRTGRLYGGSLFSLAFNIGGLVAGILLATSTSVISSVRWGLLLYPSILSVRGAIGGVFSGRLSTGLHLGTMKPHLTDNTKEFSILVISVAFLSVLSGTILWAYSCGFGILVIGLKPTEIISMFIVMLATMGSSLLVISPITFLVSFVSLRRGLDPDVVTYPIISTTADILVTVIYLSFIVLSKSTVSMMLILAFVAIFIVVTGKIAWTRREQKTLRRTVKEFLSVLFFVGFLVNITGSSLERISRVVTNAPHIYAVFPAIISTVGDVGSIIGSTATTKLGLGTMGASLASFRKQAPEIGSAWAASITWFFGYSIIASWLFG
;
A
#
# COMPACT_ATOMS: atom_id res chain seq x y z
N MET A 1 -0.13 -29.59 -33.34
CA MET A 1 0.94 -28.56 -33.34
C MET A 1 0.37 -27.16 -33.12
N GLU A 2 -0.71 -26.79 -33.83
CA GLU A 2 -1.40 -25.49 -33.70
C GLU A 2 -1.92 -25.15 -32.29
N LEU A 3 -2.50 -26.11 -31.56
CA LEU A 3 -2.94 -25.91 -30.16
C LEU A 3 -1.79 -25.60 -29.18
N LYS A 4 -0.57 -26.07 -29.46
CA LYS A 4 0.61 -25.71 -28.64
C LYS A 4 1.10 -24.30 -28.98
N LEU A 5 1.09 -23.93 -30.26
CA LEU A 5 1.44 -22.58 -30.74
C LEU A 5 0.45 -21.51 -30.24
N SER A 6 -0.86 -21.79 -30.26
CA SER A 6 -1.86 -20.85 -29.76
C SER A 6 -1.77 -20.63 -28.24
N ASN A 7 -1.46 -21.69 -27.48
CA ASN A 7 -1.21 -21.59 -26.05
C ASN A 7 0.09 -20.81 -25.74
N LEU A 8 1.16 -21.02 -26.51
CA LEU A 8 2.40 -20.24 -26.34
C LEU A 8 2.18 -18.75 -26.64
N GLN A 9 1.48 -18.43 -27.72
CA GLN A 9 1.16 -17.04 -28.09
C GLN A 9 0.26 -16.37 -27.05
N ARG A 10 -0.67 -17.11 -26.43
CA ARG A 10 -1.49 -16.61 -25.33
C ARG A 10 -0.64 -16.32 -24.10
N THR A 11 0.21 -17.26 -23.67
CA THR A 11 1.09 -17.07 -22.51
C THR A 11 2.07 -15.91 -22.73
N GLY A 12 2.63 -15.78 -23.94
CA GLY A 12 3.51 -14.67 -24.30
C GLY A 12 2.82 -13.31 -24.21
N ARG A 13 1.56 -13.20 -24.66
CA ARG A 13 0.75 -11.97 -24.50
C ARG A 13 0.46 -11.64 -23.04
N LEU A 14 0.07 -12.63 -22.24
CA LEU A 14 -0.19 -12.45 -20.81
C LEU A 14 1.08 -12.03 -20.05
N TYR A 15 2.21 -12.64 -20.37
CA TYR A 15 3.51 -12.26 -19.82
C TYR A 15 3.88 -10.83 -20.21
N GLY A 16 3.79 -10.47 -21.50
CA GLY A 16 4.12 -9.12 -21.97
C GLY A 16 3.23 -8.04 -21.34
N GLY A 17 1.92 -8.28 -21.22
CA GLY A 17 1.01 -7.37 -20.53
C GLY A 17 1.32 -7.22 -19.04
N SER A 18 1.64 -8.32 -18.36
CA SER A 18 2.07 -8.28 -16.95
C SER A 18 3.40 -7.56 -16.79
N LEU A 19 4.36 -7.80 -17.69
CA LEU A 19 5.67 -7.16 -17.68
C LEU A 19 5.55 -5.65 -17.83
N PHE A 20 4.69 -5.18 -18.75
CA PHE A 20 4.43 -3.76 -18.93
C PHE A 20 3.76 -3.14 -17.69
N SER A 21 2.73 -3.79 -17.15
CA SER A 21 2.04 -3.30 -15.94
C SER A 21 2.98 -3.20 -14.74
N LEU A 22 3.85 -4.20 -14.53
CA LEU A 22 4.78 -4.22 -13.42
C LEU A 22 5.95 -3.24 -13.59
N ALA A 23 6.20 -2.69 -14.79
CA ALA A 23 7.28 -1.73 -15.04
C ALA A 23 7.13 -0.45 -14.20
N PHE A 24 5.90 -0.06 -13.87
CA PHE A 24 5.64 1.12 -13.03
C PHE A 24 6.24 0.99 -11.62
N ASN A 25 6.46 -0.24 -11.13
CA ASN A 25 7.06 -0.49 -9.82
C ASN A 25 8.56 -0.13 -9.76
N ILE A 26 9.22 0.17 -10.88
CA ILE A 26 10.54 0.80 -10.88
C ILE A 26 10.52 2.08 -10.05
N GLY A 27 9.41 2.83 -10.05
CA GLY A 27 9.27 4.02 -9.22
C GLY A 27 9.38 3.73 -7.71
N GLY A 28 9.06 2.51 -7.28
CA GLY A 28 9.26 2.05 -5.90
C GLY A 28 10.73 2.04 -5.48
N LEU A 29 11.67 1.95 -6.44
CA LEU A 29 13.10 2.09 -6.14
C LEU A 29 13.43 3.46 -5.55
N VAL A 30 12.69 4.52 -5.90
CA VAL A 30 12.92 5.84 -5.32
C VAL A 30 12.61 5.84 -3.83
N ALA A 31 11.49 5.23 -3.42
CA ALA A 31 11.17 5.05 -2.00
C ALA A 31 12.24 4.20 -1.29
N GLY A 32 12.74 3.16 -1.97
CA GLY A 32 13.79 2.31 -1.42
C GLY A 32 15.14 3.03 -1.31
N ILE A 33 15.51 3.85 -2.28
CA ILE A 33 16.73 4.66 -2.25
C ILE A 33 16.65 5.63 -1.06
N LEU A 34 15.51 6.30 -0.87
CA LEU A 34 15.30 7.17 0.30
C LEU A 34 15.46 6.40 1.63
N LEU A 35 14.97 5.16 1.69
CA LEU A 35 15.16 4.28 2.84
C LEU A 35 16.64 3.90 3.03
N ALA A 36 17.33 3.53 1.96
CA ALA A 36 18.73 3.12 1.94
C ALA A 36 19.67 4.26 2.38
N THR A 37 19.44 5.48 1.89
CA THR A 37 20.22 6.66 2.29
C THR A 37 19.89 7.12 3.70
N SER A 38 18.71 6.76 4.21
CA SER A 38 18.24 7.13 5.57
C SER A 38 18.40 5.99 6.58
N THR A 39 19.31 5.06 6.32
CA THR A 39 19.57 3.91 7.20
C THR A 39 19.93 4.33 8.62
N SER A 40 20.70 5.40 8.80
CA SER A 40 21.04 5.97 10.12
C SER A 40 19.82 6.48 10.90
N VAL A 41 18.79 6.95 10.18
CA VAL A 41 17.53 7.40 10.78
C VAL A 41 16.72 6.18 11.20
N ILE A 42 16.51 5.21 10.30
CA ILE A 42 15.65 4.07 10.60
C ILE A 42 16.25 3.14 11.65
N SER A 43 17.58 2.99 11.68
CA SER A 43 18.30 2.20 12.68
C SER A 43 18.36 2.87 14.06
N SER A 44 17.97 4.14 14.17
CA SER A 44 17.93 4.84 15.46
C SER A 44 16.78 4.40 16.37
N VAL A 45 15.82 3.63 15.83
CA VAL A 45 14.73 2.98 16.57
C VAL A 45 14.68 1.49 16.22
N ARG A 46 14.49 0.63 17.22
CA ARG A 46 14.55 -0.84 17.02
C ARG A 46 13.37 -1.41 16.24
N TRP A 47 12.26 -0.67 16.16
CA TRP A 47 11.04 -1.06 15.45
C TRP A 47 10.94 -0.46 14.04
N GLY A 48 11.91 0.34 13.62
CA GLY A 48 11.83 1.15 12.39
C GLY A 48 11.56 0.31 11.14
N LEU A 49 12.31 -0.77 10.93
CA LEU A 49 12.13 -1.67 9.79
C LEU A 49 10.99 -2.67 9.98
N LEU A 50 10.67 -3.04 11.23
CA LEU A 50 9.52 -3.89 11.55
C LEU A 50 8.21 -3.24 11.07
N LEU A 51 8.06 -1.94 11.33
CA LEU A 51 6.83 -1.21 11.04
C LEU A 51 6.71 -0.78 9.57
N TYR A 52 7.83 -0.63 8.87
CA TYR A 52 7.86 -0.03 7.53
C TYR A 52 7.01 -0.78 6.49
N PRO A 53 7.04 -2.12 6.40
CA PRO A 53 6.17 -2.85 5.46
C PRO A 53 4.68 -2.67 5.78
N SER A 54 4.33 -2.57 7.07
CA SER A 54 2.96 -2.33 7.52
C SER A 54 2.44 -0.98 7.02
N ILE A 55 3.30 0.05 7.06
CA ILE A 55 3.00 1.39 6.56
C ILE A 55 2.77 1.40 5.05
N LEU A 56 3.67 0.78 4.26
CA LEU A 56 3.51 0.71 2.81
C LEU A 56 2.25 -0.07 2.42
N SER A 57 2.06 -1.26 3.01
CA SER A 57 0.94 -2.13 2.66
C SER A 57 -0.42 -1.49 2.95
N VAL A 58 -0.57 -0.87 4.12
CA VAL A 58 -1.83 -0.25 4.50
C VAL A 58 -2.13 1.00 3.68
N ARG A 59 -1.09 1.77 3.35
CA ARG A 59 -1.21 2.97 2.52
C ARG A 59 -1.61 2.61 1.10
N GLY A 60 -1.01 1.57 0.53
CA GLY A 60 -1.41 1.02 -0.77
C GLY A 60 -2.86 0.53 -0.76
N ALA A 61 -3.25 -0.26 0.25
CA ALA A 61 -4.61 -0.78 0.37
C ALA A 61 -5.68 0.33 0.51
N ILE A 62 -5.44 1.34 1.36
CA ILE A 62 -6.35 2.48 1.52
C ILE A 62 -6.36 3.33 0.24
N GLY A 63 -5.19 3.54 -0.39
CA GLY A 63 -5.05 4.25 -1.66
C GLY A 63 -5.83 3.59 -2.79
N GLY A 64 -5.81 2.26 -2.86
CA GLY A 64 -6.61 1.47 -3.81
C GLY A 64 -8.12 1.64 -3.59
N VAL A 65 -8.59 1.54 -2.33
CA VAL A 65 -10.01 1.80 -2.02
C VAL A 65 -10.42 3.22 -2.40
N PHE A 66 -9.57 4.21 -2.10
CA PHE A 66 -9.86 5.60 -2.40
C PHE A 66 -9.87 5.88 -3.90
N SER A 67 -8.81 5.54 -4.61
CA SER A 67 -8.66 5.76 -6.05
C SER A 67 -9.70 5.00 -6.87
N GLY A 68 -9.95 3.73 -6.58
CA GLY A 68 -10.94 2.92 -7.29
C GLY A 68 -12.35 3.47 -7.16
N ARG A 69 -12.79 3.76 -5.91
CA ARG A 69 -14.14 4.31 -5.68
C ARG A 69 -14.30 5.74 -6.17
N LEU A 70 -13.28 6.57 -6.02
CA LEU A 70 -13.29 7.92 -6.54
C LEU A 70 -13.40 7.92 -8.07
N SER A 71 -12.60 7.07 -8.72
CA SER A 71 -12.61 6.90 -10.16
C SER A 71 -13.99 6.44 -10.68
N THR A 72 -14.55 5.38 -10.09
CA THR A 72 -15.90 4.91 -10.43
C THR A 72 -16.96 6.00 -10.18
N GLY A 73 -16.90 6.70 -9.05
CA GLY A 73 -17.87 7.75 -8.72
C GLY A 73 -17.79 8.95 -9.68
N LEU A 74 -16.58 9.31 -10.12
CA LEU A 74 -16.38 10.34 -11.14
C LEU A 74 -16.90 9.90 -12.52
N HIS A 75 -16.66 8.66 -12.91
CA HIS A 75 -17.11 8.12 -14.20
C HIS A 75 -18.64 7.96 -14.26
N LEU A 76 -19.28 7.53 -13.16
CA LEU A 76 -20.73 7.41 -13.04
C LEU A 76 -21.44 8.75 -12.78
N GLY A 77 -20.68 9.85 -12.57
CA GLY A 77 -21.24 11.16 -12.24
C GLY A 77 -21.85 11.27 -10.84
N THR A 78 -21.66 10.28 -9.96
CA THR A 78 -22.13 10.33 -8.56
C THR A 78 -21.22 11.16 -7.66
N MET A 79 -20.00 11.46 -8.13
CA MET A 79 -19.07 12.40 -7.52
C MET A 79 -18.71 13.51 -8.51
N LYS A 80 -18.58 14.73 -8.00
CA LYS A 80 -18.20 15.91 -8.79
C LYS A 80 -16.67 16.03 -8.85
N PRO A 81 -16.13 16.67 -9.90
CA PRO A 81 -14.71 17.00 -10.01
C PRO A 81 -14.29 18.22 -9.16
N HIS A 82 -14.84 18.39 -7.96
CA HIS A 82 -14.51 19.50 -7.06
C HIS A 82 -14.16 18.96 -5.66
N LEU A 83 -13.10 19.47 -5.03
CA LEU A 83 -12.65 18.99 -3.71
C LEU A 83 -13.56 19.45 -2.55
N THR A 84 -14.08 20.68 -2.62
CA THR A 84 -14.79 21.33 -1.50
C THR A 84 -16.30 21.29 -1.64
N ASP A 85 -16.84 21.48 -2.85
CA ASP A 85 -18.27 21.39 -3.15
C ASP A 85 -18.61 20.09 -3.88
N ASN A 86 -18.54 18.98 -3.15
CA ASN A 86 -18.78 17.65 -3.69
C ASN A 86 -20.01 16.97 -3.08
N THR A 87 -20.36 15.80 -3.60
CA THR A 87 -21.53 15.05 -3.16
C THR A 87 -21.34 14.45 -1.76
N LYS A 88 -22.48 14.09 -1.15
CA LYS A 88 -22.49 13.37 0.13
C LYS A 88 -21.70 12.06 0.03
N GLU A 89 -21.71 11.40 -1.13
CA GLU A 89 -20.97 10.17 -1.38
C GLU A 89 -19.46 10.39 -1.28
N PHE A 90 -18.93 11.43 -1.93
CA PHE A 90 -17.52 11.80 -1.82
C PHE A 90 -17.13 12.08 -0.36
N SER A 91 -17.96 12.85 0.36
CA SER A 91 -17.72 13.14 1.77
C SER A 91 -17.67 11.86 2.63
N ILE A 92 -18.58 10.90 2.38
CA ILE A 92 -18.58 9.60 3.06
C ILE A 92 -17.33 8.79 2.69
N LEU A 93 -16.89 8.82 1.43
CA LEU A 93 -15.66 8.14 1.00
C LEU A 93 -14.44 8.70 1.73
N VAL A 94 -14.25 10.03 1.76
CA VAL A 94 -13.14 10.67 2.46
C VAL A 94 -13.12 10.30 3.95
N ILE A 95 -14.28 10.32 4.61
CA ILE A 95 -14.40 9.93 6.02
C ILE A 95 -14.11 8.44 6.21
N SER A 96 -14.54 7.59 5.27
CA SER A 96 -14.25 6.15 5.31
C SER A 96 -12.75 5.91 5.25
N VAL A 97 -12.05 6.57 4.32
CA VAL A 97 -10.59 6.47 4.15
C VAL A 97 -9.86 7.02 5.39
N ALA A 98 -10.32 8.14 5.95
CA ALA A 98 -9.74 8.71 7.16
C ALA A 98 -9.89 7.79 8.38
N PHE A 99 -11.11 7.25 8.58
CA PHE A 99 -11.38 6.30 9.66
C PHE A 99 -10.61 4.99 9.47
N LEU A 100 -10.54 4.47 8.24
CA LEU A 100 -9.73 3.30 7.91
C LEU A 100 -8.25 3.53 8.19
N SER A 101 -7.73 4.74 7.99
CA SER A 101 -6.33 5.07 8.32
C SER A 101 -6.04 4.93 9.82
N VAL A 102 -6.94 5.40 10.68
CA VAL A 102 -6.81 5.23 12.14
C VAL A 102 -6.96 3.75 12.53
N LEU A 103 -8.03 3.11 12.03
CA LEU A 103 -8.36 1.72 12.38
C LEU A 103 -7.22 0.77 11.98
N SER A 104 -6.76 0.89 10.73
CA SER A 104 -5.72 0.03 10.19
C SER A 104 -4.35 0.29 10.82
N GLY A 105 -3.97 1.56 11.04
CA GLY A 105 -2.75 1.90 11.77
C GLY A 105 -2.75 1.32 13.18
N THR A 106 -3.89 1.35 13.87
CA THR A 106 -4.05 0.76 15.21
C THR A 106 -3.93 -0.77 15.18
N ILE A 107 -4.62 -1.44 14.26
CA ILE A 107 -4.58 -2.90 14.13
C ILE A 107 -3.17 -3.37 13.78
N LEU A 108 -2.52 -2.75 12.79
CA LEU A 108 -1.18 -3.15 12.37
C LEU A 108 -0.12 -2.83 13.42
N TRP A 109 -0.28 -1.73 14.15
CA TRP A 109 0.54 -1.49 15.34
C TRP A 109 0.37 -2.59 16.38
N ALA A 110 -0.85 -3.07 16.64
CA ALA A 110 -1.07 -4.15 17.59
C ALA A 110 -0.37 -5.45 17.17
N TYR A 111 -0.42 -5.81 15.88
CA TYR A 111 0.38 -6.91 15.34
C TYR A 111 1.90 -6.66 15.51
N SER A 112 2.35 -5.45 15.15
CA SER A 112 3.77 -5.05 15.27
C SER A 112 4.26 -5.06 16.72
N CYS A 113 3.38 -4.76 17.67
CA CYS A 113 3.67 -4.85 19.09
C CYS A 113 3.94 -6.30 19.50
N GLY A 114 3.07 -7.23 19.09
CA GLY A 114 3.27 -8.66 19.33
C GLY A 114 4.59 -9.19 18.77
N PHE A 115 4.87 -8.92 17.49
CA PHE A 115 6.13 -9.32 16.87
C PHE A 115 7.34 -8.60 17.47
N GLY A 116 7.22 -7.30 17.77
CA GLY A 116 8.29 -6.51 18.36
C GLY A 116 8.66 -6.97 19.76
N ILE A 117 7.70 -7.36 20.59
CA ILE A 117 7.98 -7.95 21.91
C ILE A 117 8.67 -9.32 21.75
N LEU A 118 8.12 -10.20 20.91
CA LEU A 118 8.57 -11.59 20.80
C LEU A 118 9.91 -11.75 20.06
N VAL A 119 10.11 -11.00 18.97
CA VAL A 119 11.26 -11.14 18.07
C VAL A 119 12.39 -10.19 18.44
N ILE A 120 12.04 -8.96 18.84
CA ILE A 120 13.02 -7.88 19.06
C ILE A 120 13.25 -7.63 20.56
N GLY A 121 12.26 -7.85 21.42
CA GLY A 121 12.31 -7.46 22.83
C GLY A 121 12.14 -5.95 23.01
N LEU A 122 11.09 -5.38 22.40
CA LEU A 122 10.76 -3.95 22.54
C LEU A 122 10.28 -3.61 23.96
N LYS A 123 10.71 -2.45 24.46
CA LYS A 123 10.24 -1.90 25.74
C LYS A 123 8.87 -1.21 25.59
N PRO A 124 8.10 -1.04 26.68
CA PRO A 124 6.81 -0.33 26.64
C PRO A 124 6.90 1.09 26.06
N THR A 125 7.96 1.83 26.35
CA THR A 125 8.19 3.17 25.81
C THR A 125 8.37 3.16 24.29
N GLU A 126 9.06 2.15 23.75
CA GLU A 126 9.26 1.97 22.31
C GLU A 126 7.93 1.64 21.62
N ILE A 127 7.10 0.79 22.24
CA ILE A 127 5.77 0.43 21.73
C ILE A 127 4.86 1.67 21.63
N ILE A 128 4.90 2.56 22.63
CA ILE A 128 4.15 3.83 22.60
C ILE A 128 4.68 4.75 21.50
N SER A 129 6.00 4.89 21.37
CA SER A 129 6.58 5.70 20.29
C SER A 129 6.21 5.18 18.90
N MET A 130 6.21 3.86 18.73
CA MET A 130 5.82 3.17 17.50
C MET A 130 4.35 3.46 17.15
N PHE A 131 3.44 3.46 18.14
CA PHE A 131 2.03 3.80 17.94
C PHE A 131 1.85 5.23 17.44
N ILE A 132 2.53 6.17 18.12
CA ILE A 132 2.43 7.60 17.82
C ILE A 132 2.97 7.88 16.42
N VAL A 133 4.13 7.34 16.06
CA VAL A 133 4.72 7.50 14.72
C VAL A 133 3.86 6.82 13.65
N MET A 134 3.30 5.62 13.91
CA MET A 134 2.38 4.95 12.98
C MET A 134 1.19 5.85 12.64
N LEU A 135 0.47 6.33 13.66
CA LEU A 135 -0.74 7.13 13.43
C LEU A 135 -0.43 8.53 12.88
N ALA A 136 0.69 9.14 13.28
CA ALA A 136 1.13 10.42 12.73
C ALA A 136 1.45 10.30 11.24
N THR A 137 2.13 9.21 10.86
CA THR A 137 2.43 8.88 9.46
C THR A 137 1.14 8.65 8.68
N MET A 138 0.21 7.85 9.20
CA MET A 138 -1.08 7.60 8.54
C MET A 138 -1.90 8.88 8.36
N GLY A 139 -2.04 9.68 9.42
CA GLY A 139 -2.78 10.94 9.36
C GLY A 139 -2.17 11.96 8.40
N SER A 140 -0.86 12.14 8.44
CA SER A 140 -0.18 13.10 7.55
C SER A 140 -0.16 12.63 6.10
N SER A 141 0.06 11.33 5.88
CA SER A 141 0.00 10.73 4.54
C SER A 141 -1.40 10.89 3.92
N LEU A 142 -2.46 10.78 4.72
CA LEU A 142 -3.82 11.04 4.26
C LEU A 142 -3.99 12.49 3.79
N LEU A 143 -3.49 13.47 4.55
CA LEU A 143 -3.60 14.89 4.21
C LEU A 143 -2.83 15.24 2.94
N VAL A 144 -1.65 14.64 2.72
CA VAL A 144 -0.80 14.95 1.57
C VAL A 144 -1.19 14.16 0.32
N ILE A 145 -1.43 12.84 0.46
CA ILE A 145 -1.61 11.94 -0.69
C ILE A 145 -3.05 12.01 -1.22
N SER A 146 -4.07 12.20 -0.38
CA SER A 146 -5.47 12.17 -0.85
C SER A 146 -5.79 13.29 -1.86
N PRO A 147 -5.32 14.55 -1.69
CA PRO A 147 -5.49 15.58 -2.72
C PRO A 147 -4.78 15.22 -4.04
N ILE A 148 -3.61 14.59 -3.97
CA ILE A 148 -2.88 14.13 -5.15
C ILE A 148 -3.66 13.03 -5.86
N THR A 149 -4.15 12.03 -5.13
CA THR A 149 -5.04 10.99 -5.67
C THR A 149 -6.24 11.60 -6.37
N PHE A 150 -6.90 12.58 -5.75
CA PHE A 150 -8.03 13.26 -6.36
C PHE A 150 -7.65 13.95 -7.67
N LEU A 151 -6.56 14.71 -7.68
CA LEU A 151 -6.09 15.44 -8.85
C LEU A 151 -5.75 14.48 -9.99
N VAL A 152 -5.03 13.39 -9.71
CA VAL A 152 -4.66 12.39 -10.71
C VAL A 152 -5.91 11.71 -11.26
N SER A 153 -6.84 11.24 -10.42
CA SER A 153 -8.10 10.64 -10.88
C SER A 153 -8.91 11.58 -11.76
N PHE A 154 -8.98 12.86 -11.39
CA PHE A 154 -9.68 13.88 -12.16
C PHE A 154 -9.02 14.18 -13.52
N VAL A 155 -7.70 14.37 -13.55
CA VAL A 155 -6.95 14.62 -14.79
C VAL A 155 -7.06 13.43 -15.73
N SER A 156 -6.96 12.21 -15.20
CA SER A 156 -7.15 10.98 -15.98
C SER A 156 -8.55 10.92 -16.60
N LEU A 157 -9.60 11.21 -15.82
CA LEU A 157 -10.97 11.28 -16.35
C LEU A 157 -11.09 12.31 -17.48
N ARG A 158 -10.57 13.54 -17.28
CA ARG A 158 -10.62 14.60 -18.31
C ARG A 158 -9.89 14.23 -19.59
N ARG A 159 -8.83 13.42 -19.49
CA ARG A 159 -8.05 12.94 -20.63
C ARG A 159 -8.59 11.63 -21.21
N GLY A 160 -9.68 11.09 -20.68
CA GLY A 160 -10.23 9.80 -21.10
C GLY A 160 -9.29 8.61 -20.85
N LEU A 161 -8.36 8.75 -19.90
CA LEU A 161 -7.39 7.72 -19.56
C LEU A 161 -8.02 6.68 -18.66
N ASP A 162 -7.68 5.41 -18.89
CA ASP A 162 -8.08 4.32 -18.03
C ASP A 162 -7.42 4.47 -16.64
N PRO A 163 -8.22 4.61 -15.57
CA PRO A 163 -7.75 4.72 -14.20
C PRO A 163 -6.86 3.54 -13.76
N ASP A 164 -7.15 2.33 -14.24
CA ASP A 164 -6.41 1.13 -13.86
C ASP A 164 -5.06 1.04 -14.58
N VAL A 165 -4.91 1.74 -15.70
CA VAL A 165 -3.66 1.79 -16.49
C VAL A 165 -2.75 2.94 -16.07
N VAL A 166 -3.32 4.09 -15.70
CA VAL A 166 -2.54 5.32 -15.45
C VAL A 166 -2.66 5.80 -14.00
N THR A 167 -3.89 5.83 -13.47
CA THR A 167 -4.15 6.50 -12.18
C THR A 167 -3.60 5.70 -11.01
N TYR A 168 -3.89 4.40 -10.96
CA TYR A 168 -3.44 3.54 -9.87
C TYR A 168 -1.90 3.44 -9.80
N PRO A 169 -1.17 3.17 -10.89
CA PRO A 169 0.30 3.11 -10.83
C PRO A 169 0.95 4.42 -10.35
N ILE A 170 0.49 5.58 -10.87
CA ILE A 170 1.01 6.89 -10.46
C ILE A 170 0.76 7.13 -8.97
N ILE A 171 -0.46 6.85 -8.49
CA ILE A 171 -0.83 7.04 -7.08
C ILE A 171 -0.03 6.11 -6.18
N SER A 172 0.14 4.85 -6.55
CA SER A 172 0.87 3.86 -5.75
C SER A 172 2.32 4.29 -5.56
N THR A 173 3.04 4.56 -6.65
CA THR A 173 4.44 5.02 -6.60
C THR A 173 4.59 6.33 -5.83
N THR A 174 3.72 7.30 -6.10
CA THR A 174 3.77 8.60 -5.40
C THR A 174 3.50 8.42 -3.90
N ALA A 175 2.56 7.54 -3.54
CA ALA A 175 2.24 7.26 -2.16
C ALA A 175 3.40 6.60 -1.43
N ASP A 176 4.09 5.62 -2.04
CA ASP A 176 5.25 4.94 -1.45
C ASP A 176 6.40 5.91 -1.17
N ILE A 177 6.70 6.81 -2.11
CA ILE A 177 7.73 7.83 -1.94
C ILE A 177 7.34 8.78 -0.80
N LEU A 178 6.15 9.37 -0.87
CA LEU A 178 5.71 10.38 0.10
C LEU A 178 5.53 9.79 1.50
N VAL A 179 4.95 8.60 1.63
CA VAL A 179 4.78 7.95 2.93
C VAL A 179 6.13 7.57 3.54
N THR A 180 7.12 7.18 2.72
CA THR A 180 8.48 6.91 3.19
C THR A 180 9.14 8.18 3.73
N VAL A 181 9.04 9.31 3.01
CA VAL A 181 9.54 10.61 3.48
C VAL A 181 8.87 11.03 4.78
N ILE A 182 7.53 10.95 4.83
CA ILE A 182 6.74 11.31 6.02
C ILE A 182 7.12 10.43 7.21
N TYR A 183 7.25 9.12 7.00
CA TYR A 183 7.61 8.17 8.03
C TYR A 183 9.00 8.46 8.63
N LEU A 184 10.01 8.60 7.76
CA LEU A 184 11.38 8.94 8.19
C LEU A 184 11.43 10.29 8.91
N SER A 185 10.65 11.28 8.44
CA SER A 185 10.55 12.59 9.09
C SER A 185 9.99 12.46 10.50
N PHE A 186 8.94 11.64 10.72
CA PHE A 186 8.41 11.43 12.06
C PHE A 186 9.35 10.65 12.98
N ILE A 187 10.16 9.72 12.45
CA ILE A 187 11.22 9.09 13.26
C ILE A 187 12.21 10.15 13.75
N VAL A 188 12.69 11.04 12.87
CA VAL A 188 13.61 12.12 13.26
C VAL A 188 12.97 13.06 14.28
N LEU A 189 11.74 13.53 14.01
CA LEU A 189 11.03 14.45 14.88
C LEU A 189 10.70 13.84 16.25
N SER A 190 10.44 12.53 16.32
CA SER A 190 10.11 11.84 17.59
C SER A 190 11.25 11.86 18.62
N LYS A 191 12.48 12.20 18.22
CA LYS A 191 13.64 12.31 19.12
C LYS A 191 13.58 13.53 20.03
N SER A 192 12.92 14.61 19.61
CA SER A 192 12.77 15.83 20.41
C SER A 192 11.50 15.75 21.25
N THR A 193 11.60 16.05 22.55
CA THR A 193 10.46 16.05 23.47
C THR A 193 9.34 16.99 23.03
N VAL A 194 9.69 18.20 22.56
CA VAL A 194 8.71 19.19 22.09
C VAL A 194 7.99 18.69 20.84
N SER A 195 8.74 18.18 19.87
CA SER A 195 8.18 17.60 18.65
C SER A 195 7.30 16.40 18.95
N MET A 196 7.70 15.53 19.89
CA MET A 196 6.90 14.39 20.31
C MET A 196 5.55 14.80 20.93
N MET A 197 5.52 15.88 21.72
CA MET A 197 4.27 16.43 22.26
C MET A 197 3.36 16.97 21.14
N LEU A 198 3.92 17.65 20.14
CA LEU A 198 3.16 18.13 18.97
C LEU A 198 2.60 16.97 18.14
N ILE A 199 3.40 15.93 17.92
CA ILE A 199 2.96 14.71 17.21
C ILE A 199 1.83 14.03 17.99
N LEU A 200 1.96 13.91 19.31
CA LEU A 200 0.92 13.33 20.15
C LEU A 200 -0.38 14.14 20.08
N ALA A 201 -0.30 15.47 20.13
CA ALA A 201 -1.46 16.36 19.98
C ALA A 201 -2.12 16.18 18.60
N PHE A 202 -1.33 16.13 17.53
CA PHE A 202 -1.83 15.84 16.18
C PHE A 202 -2.54 14.49 16.10
N VAL A 203 -1.92 13.42 16.63
CA VAL A 203 -2.51 12.08 16.64
C VAL A 203 -3.81 12.04 17.44
N ALA A 204 -3.84 12.67 18.63
CA ALA A 204 -5.05 12.75 19.45
C ALA A 204 -6.19 13.47 18.71
N ILE A 205 -5.90 14.62 18.09
CA ILE A 205 -6.87 15.36 17.28
C ILE A 205 -7.34 14.50 16.10
N PHE A 206 -6.42 13.85 15.40
CA PHE A 206 -6.74 13.00 14.25
C PHE A 206 -7.69 11.85 14.64
N ILE A 207 -7.41 11.14 15.73
CA ILE A 207 -8.28 10.06 16.25
C ILE A 207 -9.65 10.62 16.65
N VAL A 208 -9.68 11.71 17.43
CA VAL A 208 -10.95 12.27 17.95
C VAL A 208 -11.83 12.80 16.82
N VAL A 209 -11.26 13.57 15.88
CA VAL A 209 -11.99 14.15 14.76
C VAL A 209 -12.54 13.06 13.85
N THR A 210 -11.69 12.12 13.42
CA THR A 210 -12.13 11.03 12.53
C THR A 210 -13.12 10.12 13.23
N GLY A 211 -12.90 9.77 14.50
CA GLY A 211 -13.79 8.95 15.31
C GLY A 211 -15.16 9.60 15.51
N LYS A 212 -15.21 10.89 15.87
CA LYS A 212 -16.46 11.63 16.04
C LYS A 212 -17.25 11.69 14.75
N ILE A 213 -16.61 12.04 13.63
CA ILE A 213 -17.27 12.16 12.33
C ILE A 213 -17.75 10.78 11.85
N ALA A 214 -16.94 9.72 11.99
CA ALA A 214 -17.32 8.36 11.63
C ALA A 214 -18.48 7.86 12.49
N TRP A 215 -18.48 8.17 13.79
CA TRP A 215 -19.57 7.83 14.71
C TRP A 215 -20.89 8.48 14.33
N THR A 216 -20.88 9.76 13.95
CA THR A 216 -22.07 10.48 13.47
C THR A 216 -22.58 9.90 12.14
N ARG A 217 -21.71 9.32 11.32
CA ARG A 217 -22.09 8.75 10.00
C ARG A 217 -22.17 7.22 9.98
N ARG A 218 -22.15 6.55 11.14
CA ARG A 218 -22.09 5.08 11.25
C ARG A 218 -23.26 4.33 10.60
N GLU A 219 -24.41 4.98 10.48
CA GLU A 219 -25.62 4.41 9.85
C GLU A 219 -25.55 4.41 8.32
N GLN A 220 -24.57 5.12 7.74
CA GLN A 220 -24.36 5.12 6.29
C GLN A 220 -23.87 3.73 5.84
N LYS A 221 -24.71 3.07 5.03
CA LYS A 221 -24.44 1.71 4.50
C LYS A 221 -23.07 1.62 3.81
N THR A 222 -22.70 2.66 3.05
CA THR A 222 -21.41 2.73 2.37
C THR A 222 -20.24 2.68 3.35
N LEU A 223 -20.26 3.49 4.42
CA LEU A 223 -19.19 3.48 5.43
C LEU A 223 -19.07 2.10 6.09
N ARG A 224 -20.18 1.55 6.61
CA ARG A 224 -20.19 0.26 7.29
C ARG A 224 -19.72 -0.88 6.38
N ARG A 225 -20.15 -0.88 5.12
CA ARG A 225 -19.72 -1.87 4.12
C ARG A 225 -18.21 -1.78 3.87
N THR A 226 -17.69 -0.57 3.63
CA THR A 226 -16.25 -0.33 3.42
C THR A 226 -15.42 -0.81 4.60
N VAL A 227 -15.82 -0.43 5.81
CA VAL A 227 -15.10 -0.82 7.03
C VAL A 227 -15.13 -2.33 7.22
N LYS A 228 -16.29 -2.98 7.00
CA LYS A 228 -16.42 -4.44 7.13
C LYS A 228 -15.56 -5.18 6.11
N GLU A 229 -15.62 -4.77 4.84
CA GLU A 229 -14.81 -5.37 3.76
C GLU A 229 -13.31 -5.21 4.05
N PHE A 230 -12.89 -4.02 4.48
CA PHE A 230 -11.49 -3.72 4.74
C PHE A 230 -10.96 -4.41 6.01
N LEU A 231 -11.78 -4.54 7.05
CA LEU A 231 -11.38 -5.20 8.31
C LEU A 231 -11.05 -6.69 8.08
N SER A 232 -11.82 -7.37 7.23
CA SER A 232 -11.53 -8.75 6.85
C SER A 232 -10.17 -8.89 6.15
N VAL A 233 -9.79 -7.92 5.33
CA VAL A 233 -8.48 -7.89 4.67
C VAL A 233 -7.36 -7.64 5.68
N LEU A 234 -7.54 -6.68 6.60
CA LEU A 234 -6.54 -6.31 7.60
C LEU A 234 -6.13 -7.45 8.53
N PHE A 235 -7.05 -8.36 8.85
CA PHE A 235 -6.74 -9.50 9.71
C PHE A 235 -5.65 -10.40 9.10
N PHE A 236 -5.76 -10.73 7.80
CA PHE A 236 -4.78 -11.56 7.10
C PHE A 236 -3.52 -10.78 6.73
N VAL A 237 -3.69 -9.56 6.21
CA VAL A 237 -2.58 -8.70 5.81
C VAL A 237 -1.71 -8.34 7.00
N GLY A 238 -2.31 -8.06 8.17
CA GLY A 238 -1.56 -7.69 9.35
C GLY A 238 -0.56 -8.75 9.81
N PHE A 239 -0.94 -10.02 9.76
CA PHE A 239 -0.03 -11.11 10.08
C PHE A 239 1.09 -11.24 9.05
N LEU A 240 0.75 -11.30 7.76
CA LEU A 240 1.73 -11.49 6.67
C LEU A 240 2.75 -10.35 6.62
N VAL A 241 2.30 -9.11 6.74
CA VAL A 241 3.18 -7.96 6.62
C VAL A 241 4.11 -7.82 7.83
N ASN A 242 3.69 -8.27 9.02
CA ASN A 242 4.57 -8.31 10.19
C ASN A 242 5.60 -9.44 10.14
N ILE A 243 5.28 -10.56 9.47
CA ILE A 243 6.30 -11.54 9.09
C ILE A 243 7.33 -10.90 8.15
N THR A 244 6.87 -10.16 7.13
CA THR A 244 7.76 -9.44 6.21
C THR A 244 8.63 -8.42 6.95
N GLY A 245 8.06 -7.61 7.85
CA GLY A 245 8.80 -6.64 8.66
C GLY A 245 9.83 -7.27 9.59
N SER A 246 9.46 -8.36 10.26
CA SER A 246 10.39 -9.11 11.11
C SER A 246 11.51 -9.75 10.30
N SER A 247 11.21 -10.19 9.08
CA SER A 247 12.20 -10.76 8.17
C SER A 247 13.15 -9.69 7.65
N LEU A 248 12.63 -8.51 7.26
CA LEU A 248 13.42 -7.36 6.84
C LEU A 248 14.36 -6.89 7.95
N GLU A 249 13.86 -6.79 9.19
CA GLU A 249 14.66 -6.45 10.37
C GLU A 249 15.78 -7.49 10.61
N ARG A 250 15.48 -8.79 10.50
CA ARG A 250 16.49 -9.85 10.68
C ARG A 250 17.55 -9.82 9.57
N ILE A 251 17.14 -9.68 8.31
CA ILE A 251 18.06 -9.58 7.16
C ILE A 251 18.96 -8.34 7.32
N SER A 252 18.38 -7.20 7.71
CA SER A 252 19.11 -5.96 7.98
C SER A 252 20.23 -6.13 9.02
N ARG A 253 19.99 -6.91 10.08
CA ARG A 253 21.00 -7.17 11.12
C ARG A 253 22.11 -8.11 10.64
N VAL A 254 21.76 -9.15 9.89
CA VAL A 254 22.71 -10.15 9.38
C VAL A 254 23.57 -9.57 8.26
N VAL A 255 22.95 -8.79 7.36
CA VAL A 255 23.60 -8.14 6.24
C VAL A 255 23.87 -6.68 6.61
N THR A 256 24.79 -6.48 7.55
CA THR A 256 25.19 -5.14 8.00
C THR A 256 25.70 -4.33 6.80
N ASN A 257 25.20 -3.09 6.62
CA ASN A 257 25.54 -2.21 5.50
C ASN A 257 25.18 -2.72 4.09
N ALA A 258 23.96 -3.23 3.89
CA ALA A 258 23.43 -3.52 2.56
C ALA A 258 22.38 -2.49 2.08
N PRO A 259 22.79 -1.27 1.67
CA PRO A 259 21.89 -0.26 1.13
C PRO A 259 21.04 -0.77 -0.05
N HIS A 260 21.60 -1.68 -0.85
CA HIS A 260 20.91 -2.29 -1.99
C HIS A 260 19.66 -3.10 -1.57
N ILE A 261 19.63 -3.73 -0.38
CA ILE A 261 18.44 -4.46 0.11
C ILE A 261 17.28 -3.50 0.39
N TYR A 262 17.56 -2.37 1.04
CA TYR A 262 16.56 -1.34 1.31
C TYR A 262 16.09 -0.68 0.01
N ALA A 263 17.01 -0.48 -0.94
CA ALA A 263 16.73 0.12 -2.24
C ALA A 263 15.69 -0.66 -3.06
N VAL A 264 15.77 -1.99 -3.05
CA VAL A 264 14.83 -2.83 -3.81
C VAL A 264 13.53 -3.14 -3.06
N PHE A 265 13.52 -2.98 -1.74
CA PHE A 265 12.44 -3.52 -0.90
C PHE A 265 11.04 -2.98 -1.27
N PRO A 266 10.81 -1.65 -1.42
CA PRO A 266 9.49 -1.14 -1.80
C PRO A 266 9.07 -1.57 -3.21
N ALA A 267 10.01 -1.64 -4.16
CA ALA A 267 9.73 -2.12 -5.51
C ALA A 267 9.29 -3.61 -5.51
N ILE A 268 9.95 -4.45 -4.69
CA ILE A 268 9.58 -5.87 -4.54
C ILE A 268 8.19 -6.01 -3.93
N ILE A 269 7.91 -5.33 -2.81
CA ILE A 269 6.62 -5.47 -2.12
C ILE A 269 5.46 -4.95 -2.98
N SER A 270 5.66 -3.84 -3.71
CA SER A 270 4.68 -3.31 -4.64
C SER A 270 4.43 -4.28 -5.80
N THR A 271 5.49 -4.85 -6.39
CA THR A 271 5.37 -5.85 -7.47
C THR A 271 4.62 -7.11 -7.01
N VAL A 272 4.86 -7.61 -5.79
CA VAL A 272 4.10 -8.74 -5.24
C VAL A 272 2.62 -8.38 -5.07
N GLY A 273 2.34 -7.17 -4.57
CA GLY A 273 0.97 -6.65 -4.47
C GLY A 273 0.27 -6.59 -5.83
N ASP A 274 0.94 -6.05 -6.84
CA ASP A 274 0.40 -5.91 -8.20
C ASP A 274 0.18 -7.24 -8.90
N VAL A 275 1.04 -8.24 -8.69
CA VAL A 275 0.78 -9.62 -9.14
C VAL A 275 -0.53 -10.13 -8.54
N GLY A 276 -0.75 -9.88 -7.24
CA GLY A 276 -2.01 -10.20 -6.57
C GLY A 276 -3.21 -9.49 -7.20
N SER A 277 -3.07 -8.20 -7.53
CA SER A 277 -4.09 -7.39 -8.20
C SER A 277 -4.39 -7.88 -9.62
N ILE A 278 -3.38 -8.23 -10.42
CA ILE A 278 -3.54 -8.78 -11.78
C ILE A 278 -4.35 -10.09 -11.72
N ILE A 279 -3.95 -11.00 -10.83
CA ILE A 279 -4.62 -12.30 -10.67
C ILE A 279 -6.05 -12.09 -10.15
N GLY A 280 -6.23 -11.23 -9.14
CA GLY A 280 -7.53 -10.95 -8.53
C GLY A 280 -8.52 -10.26 -9.48
N SER A 281 -8.06 -9.28 -10.25
CA SER A 281 -8.88 -8.57 -11.25
C SER A 281 -9.32 -9.52 -12.37
N THR A 282 -8.39 -10.34 -12.87
CA THR A 282 -8.69 -11.36 -13.88
C THR A 282 -9.69 -12.38 -13.36
N ALA A 283 -9.52 -12.86 -12.12
CA ALA A 283 -10.42 -13.81 -11.50
C ALA A 283 -11.83 -13.24 -11.36
N THR A 284 -11.94 -12.01 -10.84
CA THR A 284 -13.23 -11.33 -10.64
C THR A 284 -13.94 -11.09 -11.97
N THR A 285 -13.21 -10.68 -13.00
CA THR A 285 -13.75 -10.48 -14.35
C THR A 285 -14.29 -11.78 -14.93
N LYS A 286 -13.54 -12.89 -14.81
CA LYS A 286 -13.98 -14.20 -15.32
C LYS A 286 -15.20 -14.74 -14.59
N LEU A 287 -15.30 -14.51 -13.27
CA LEU A 287 -16.50 -14.85 -12.48
C LEU A 287 -17.70 -14.02 -12.93
N GLY A 288 -17.52 -12.70 -13.10
CA GLY A 288 -18.59 -11.80 -13.52
C GLY A 288 -19.14 -12.11 -14.92
N LEU A 289 -18.27 -12.52 -15.84
CA LEU A 289 -18.65 -12.96 -17.19
C LEU A 289 -19.21 -14.39 -17.24
N GLY A 290 -19.25 -15.12 -16.11
CA GLY A 290 -19.69 -16.52 -16.06
C GLY A 290 -18.73 -17.52 -16.73
N THR A 291 -17.58 -17.05 -17.22
CA THR A 291 -16.54 -17.89 -17.85
C THR A 291 -15.77 -18.76 -16.87
N MET A 292 -15.90 -18.48 -15.56
CA MET A 292 -15.34 -19.27 -14.47
C MET A 292 -16.40 -19.51 -13.40
N GLY A 293 -16.47 -20.73 -12.86
CA GLY A 293 -17.35 -21.06 -11.74
C GLY A 293 -16.77 -20.64 -10.39
N ALA A 294 -17.64 -20.42 -9.39
CA ALA A 294 -17.26 -20.08 -8.02
C ALA A 294 -16.75 -21.30 -7.23
N SER A 295 -15.67 -21.94 -7.70
CA SER A 295 -15.04 -23.08 -7.03
C SER A 295 -13.52 -23.01 -7.08
N LEU A 296 -12.86 -23.52 -6.04
CA LEU A 296 -11.39 -23.62 -5.97
C LEU A 296 -10.81 -24.40 -7.17
N ALA A 297 -11.51 -25.42 -7.64
CA ALA A 297 -11.10 -26.17 -8.84
C ALA A 297 -11.13 -25.32 -10.11
N SER A 298 -12.04 -24.36 -10.21
CA SER A 298 -12.11 -23.43 -11.34
C SER A 298 -10.94 -22.44 -11.34
N PHE A 299 -10.35 -22.15 -10.18
CA PHE A 299 -9.16 -21.30 -10.07
C PHE A 299 -7.94 -21.90 -10.76
N ARG A 300 -7.86 -23.24 -10.85
CA ARG A 300 -6.81 -23.94 -11.62
C ARG A 300 -6.80 -23.56 -13.10
N LYS A 301 -7.95 -23.14 -13.65
CA LYS A 301 -8.06 -22.65 -15.04
C LYS A 301 -7.38 -21.29 -15.26
N GLN A 302 -6.93 -20.62 -14.19
CA GLN A 302 -6.15 -19.39 -14.24
C GLN A 302 -4.63 -19.61 -14.11
N ALA A 303 -4.17 -20.88 -14.10
CA ALA A 303 -2.75 -21.18 -13.99
C ALA A 303 -1.86 -20.44 -15.02
N PRO A 304 -2.26 -20.25 -16.29
CA PRO A 304 -1.46 -19.49 -17.25
C PRO A 304 -1.31 -18.01 -16.85
N GLU A 305 -2.38 -17.37 -16.37
CA GLU A 305 -2.35 -15.98 -15.92
C GLU A 305 -1.52 -15.82 -14.63
N ILE A 306 -1.66 -16.75 -13.68
CA ILE A 306 -0.84 -16.78 -12.47
C ILE A 306 0.64 -16.96 -12.82
N GLY A 307 0.95 -17.96 -13.65
CA GLY A 307 2.33 -18.28 -14.03
C GLY A 307 3.00 -17.16 -14.82
N SER A 308 2.26 -16.51 -15.73
CA SER A 308 2.80 -15.39 -16.51
C SER A 308 3.04 -14.13 -15.65
N ALA A 309 2.14 -13.81 -14.70
CA ALA A 309 2.34 -12.71 -13.77
C ALA A 309 3.56 -12.93 -12.86
N TRP A 310 3.73 -14.15 -12.33
CA TRP A 310 4.92 -14.51 -11.53
C TRP A 310 6.21 -14.52 -12.34
N ALA A 311 6.19 -15.02 -13.59
CA ALA A 311 7.37 -14.97 -14.45
C ALA A 311 7.77 -13.51 -14.74
N ALA A 312 6.79 -12.63 -14.96
CA ALA A 312 7.04 -11.20 -15.16
C ALA A 312 7.61 -10.53 -13.90
N SER A 313 7.11 -10.87 -12.71
CA SER A 313 7.65 -10.32 -11.46
C SER A 313 9.07 -10.76 -11.18
N ILE A 314 9.42 -12.02 -11.45
CA ILE A 314 10.81 -12.51 -11.34
C ILE A 314 11.74 -11.71 -12.25
N THR A 315 11.31 -11.43 -13.49
CA THR A 315 12.08 -10.60 -14.44
C THR A 315 12.36 -9.21 -13.84
N TRP A 316 11.34 -8.59 -13.24
CA TRP A 316 11.50 -7.29 -12.59
C TRP A 316 12.35 -7.34 -11.31
N PHE A 317 12.26 -8.41 -10.50
CA PHE A 317 13.14 -8.57 -9.33
C PHE A 317 14.63 -8.60 -9.72
N PHE A 318 14.98 -9.26 -10.82
CA PHE A 318 16.33 -9.18 -11.38
C PHE A 318 16.68 -7.77 -11.83
N GLY A 319 15.76 -7.09 -12.54
CA GLY A 319 15.96 -5.69 -12.97
C GLY A 319 16.22 -4.73 -11.81
N TYR A 320 15.40 -4.80 -10.75
CA TYR A 320 15.59 -4.00 -9.53
C TYR A 320 16.94 -4.27 -8.88
N SER A 321 17.34 -5.54 -8.80
CA SER A 321 18.61 -5.94 -8.22
C SER A 321 19.79 -5.37 -9.01
N ILE A 322 19.76 -5.43 -10.35
CA ILE A 322 20.79 -4.83 -11.20
C ILE A 322 20.89 -3.32 -10.98
N ILE A 323 19.75 -2.61 -10.97
CA ILE A 323 19.73 -1.16 -10.75
C ILE A 323 20.27 -0.81 -9.36
N ALA A 324 19.84 -1.52 -8.32
CA ALA A 324 20.30 -1.26 -6.96
C ALA A 324 21.78 -1.57 -6.76
N SER A 325 22.29 -2.65 -7.37
CA SER A 325 23.72 -2.97 -7.39
C SER A 325 24.53 -1.91 -8.12
N TRP A 326 24.01 -1.32 -9.20
CA TRP A 326 24.70 -0.24 -9.91
C TRP A 326 24.75 1.07 -9.11
N LEU A 327 23.70 1.36 -8.33
CA LEU A 327 23.61 2.59 -7.54
C LEU A 327 24.40 2.56 -6.22
N PHE A 328 24.55 1.38 -5.61
CA PHE A 328 25.12 1.21 -4.26
C PHE A 328 26.30 0.23 -4.18
N GLY A 329 26.81 -0.19 -5.34
CA GLY A 329 27.98 -1.08 -5.49
C GLY A 329 29.24 -0.29 -5.83
#